data_AF-A0A6P8F969-F1
#
_entry.id   AF-A0A6P8F969-F1
#
_cell.length_a   1.000
_cell.length_b   1.000
_cell.length_c   1.000
_cell.angle_alpha   90.00
_cell.angle_beta   90.00
_cell.angle_gamma   90.00
#
_symmetry.space_group_name_H-M   'P 1'
#
loop_
_entity.id
_entity.type
_entity.pdbx_description
1 polymer ?
#
loop_
_entity_poly.entity_id
_entity_poly.type
_entity_poly.pdbx_seq_one_letter_code
_entity_poly.pdbx_strand_id
1 'polypeptide(L)'
;MENGDWDYMMTKPVTLNVGGHLYTTTMSTLQRYPDSMLGAMFCGDLPTTRDSQGNYFIDRDGTLFHYILNFLRTSELTLPIDFMKTDLLHKEADFYQIEPLIQCLNNPKPPYPLDTFEQMTKPVTLNVGGQVYSTSMSTLQRYPDSMLGGMFRGDLPTTRDAEGNYFIDRDGTLFRYILNFLRASELILPINFTEMDLLRKEADFYQIEPLIQSLNDPKPLYSLDTYEQMTKPVTLNVGGHLYTTTLSTLQRYPDSMLGAMFRGDLPTTRDVQGNYFIDRDGTLFRFILNFLRTSELIRPVSFTEMDLLRKEADFYQVEPLIQCLNDPKPPYPLDTYEQTVELSSTRKLSKYSNPVAVIITQVTVTTKVHSLLEGISNNFTKWNKHMMDTRDCQVSFTFGPCDYHQEVALRVHLMDYITKQGFTIRNTRVHHMSERANENTVEHNWTFCRPAYKVED
;
A
#
# COMPACT_ATOMS: atom_id res chain seq x y z
N MET A 1 0.08 9.93 -28.50
CA MET A 1 -1.14 10.09 -27.69
C MET A 1 -2.00 11.09 -28.44
N GLU A 2 -3.04 10.61 -29.12
CA GLU A 2 -3.90 11.42 -29.98
C GLU A 2 -5.05 12.06 -29.17
N ASN A 3 -5.54 13.19 -29.68
CA ASN A 3 -6.47 14.16 -29.10
C ASN A 3 -7.89 13.65 -28.73
N GLY A 4 -8.10 12.36 -28.46
CA GLY A 4 -9.43 11.75 -28.24
C GLY A 4 -9.93 11.71 -26.79
N ASP A 5 -9.05 11.70 -25.78
CA ASP A 5 -9.47 11.48 -24.38
C ASP A 5 -10.15 12.69 -23.71
N TRP A 6 -9.96 13.89 -24.23
CA TRP A 6 -10.50 15.12 -23.61
C TRP A 6 -11.98 15.36 -23.90
N ASP A 7 -12.54 14.76 -24.94
CA ASP A 7 -13.95 14.95 -25.32
C ASP A 7 -14.90 14.30 -24.28
N TYR A 8 -14.43 13.25 -23.60
CA TYR A 8 -15.11 12.61 -22.46
C TYR A 8 -15.25 13.54 -21.24
N MET A 9 -14.35 14.52 -21.07
CA MET A 9 -14.47 15.51 -19.99
C MET A 9 -15.46 16.64 -20.30
N MET A 10 -15.92 16.79 -21.56
CA MET A 10 -16.70 17.94 -22.04
C MET A 10 -18.22 17.70 -22.12
N THR A 11 -18.68 16.50 -21.80
CA THR A 11 -20.09 16.14 -21.86
C THR A 11 -20.86 16.59 -20.62
N LYS A 12 -22.15 16.92 -20.79
CA LYS A 12 -22.98 17.46 -19.70
C LYS A 12 -23.07 16.46 -18.55
N PRO A 13 -22.79 16.87 -17.29
CA PRO A 13 -23.02 16.04 -16.13
C PRO A 13 -24.50 15.69 -15.99
N VAL A 14 -24.78 14.46 -15.59
CA VAL A 14 -26.10 13.92 -15.34
C VAL A 14 -26.09 13.18 -14.01
N THR A 15 -27.12 13.42 -13.20
CA THR A 15 -27.30 12.74 -11.92
C THR A 15 -28.40 11.68 -12.03
N LEU A 16 -28.05 10.47 -11.59
CA LEU A 16 -28.88 9.30 -11.44
C LEU A 16 -29.16 9.08 -9.94
N ASN A 17 -30.37 8.65 -9.62
CA ASN A 17 -30.75 8.11 -8.33
C ASN A 17 -31.05 6.62 -8.50
N VAL A 18 -30.13 5.76 -8.05
CA VAL A 18 -30.24 4.31 -8.16
C VAL A 18 -30.55 3.73 -6.78
N GLY A 19 -31.83 3.38 -6.55
CA GLY A 19 -32.29 2.83 -5.26
C GLY A 19 -32.00 3.73 -4.05
N GLY A 20 -31.97 5.05 -4.24
CA GLY A 20 -31.64 6.03 -3.19
C GLY A 20 -30.18 6.49 -3.17
N HIS A 21 -29.29 5.89 -3.98
CA HIS A 21 -27.91 6.32 -4.13
C HIS A 21 -27.77 7.30 -5.30
N LEU A 22 -27.21 8.48 -5.02
CA LEU A 22 -26.96 9.49 -6.05
C LEU A 22 -25.61 9.25 -6.72
N TYR A 23 -25.64 9.09 -8.04
CA TYR A 23 -24.46 9.00 -8.90
C TYR A 23 -24.49 10.15 -9.89
N THR A 24 -23.41 10.92 -9.99
CA THR A 24 -23.26 11.92 -11.06
C THR A 24 -22.17 11.46 -12.02
N THR A 25 -22.51 11.39 -13.30
CA THR A 25 -21.62 10.93 -14.36
C THR A 25 -21.87 11.76 -15.62
N THR A 26 -21.25 11.42 -16.73
CA THR A 26 -21.50 12.07 -18.03
C THR A 26 -22.45 11.27 -18.91
N MET A 27 -23.11 11.95 -19.86
CA MET A 27 -23.87 11.29 -20.93
C MET A 27 -23.02 10.28 -21.70
N SER A 28 -21.75 10.62 -22.00
CA SER A 28 -20.82 9.73 -22.69
C SER A 28 -20.54 8.43 -21.92
N THR A 29 -20.47 8.48 -20.59
CA THR A 29 -20.34 7.27 -19.77
C THR A 29 -21.55 6.36 -19.90
N LEU A 30 -22.75 6.93 -19.83
CA LEU A 30 -24.00 6.17 -19.89
C LEU A 30 -24.28 5.64 -21.31
N GLN A 31 -23.84 6.38 -22.33
CA GLN A 31 -23.96 6.00 -23.73
C GLN A 31 -22.79 5.14 -24.25
N ARG A 32 -21.81 4.81 -23.39
CA ARG A 32 -20.61 4.06 -23.82
C ARG A 32 -20.95 2.75 -24.54
N TYR A 33 -22.00 2.08 -24.08
CA TYR A 33 -22.57 0.92 -24.74
C TYR A 33 -23.99 1.29 -25.20
N PRO A 34 -24.16 1.80 -26.44
CA PRO A 34 -25.46 2.29 -26.92
C PRO A 34 -26.56 1.23 -26.89
N ASP A 35 -26.19 -0.03 -27.11
CA ASP A 35 -27.12 -1.18 -27.11
C ASP A 35 -27.53 -1.61 -25.69
N SER A 36 -26.95 -1.04 -24.64
CA SER A 36 -27.36 -1.30 -23.25
C SER A 36 -28.62 -0.53 -22.88
N MET A 37 -29.28 -0.94 -21.79
CA MET A 37 -30.45 -0.24 -21.27
C MET A 37 -30.13 1.22 -20.93
N LEU A 38 -28.96 1.48 -20.31
CA LEU A 38 -28.51 2.85 -20.02
C LEU A 38 -28.20 3.63 -21.31
N GLY A 39 -27.61 2.98 -22.31
CA GLY A 39 -27.40 3.59 -23.63
C GLY A 39 -28.71 4.06 -24.26
N ALA A 40 -29.69 3.16 -24.36
CA ALA A 40 -31.01 3.46 -24.90
C ALA A 40 -31.79 4.51 -24.08
N MET A 41 -31.72 4.50 -22.75
CA MET A 41 -32.32 5.54 -21.89
C MET A 41 -31.81 6.93 -22.21
N PHE A 42 -30.51 7.06 -22.48
CA PHE A 42 -29.86 8.35 -22.66
C PHE A 42 -29.65 8.73 -24.15
N CYS A 43 -29.93 7.83 -25.09
CA CYS A 43 -30.13 8.14 -26.51
C CYS A 43 -31.57 8.59 -26.83
N GLY A 44 -32.50 8.39 -25.90
CA GLY A 44 -33.92 8.77 -26.04
C GLY A 44 -34.83 7.64 -26.53
N ASP A 45 -34.31 6.41 -26.60
CA ASP A 45 -35.01 5.23 -27.11
C ASP A 45 -35.82 4.50 -26.03
N LEU A 46 -35.62 4.87 -24.75
CA LEU A 46 -36.36 4.33 -23.60
C LEU A 46 -36.97 5.45 -22.74
N PRO A 47 -38.19 5.25 -22.21
CA PRO A 47 -38.79 6.18 -21.27
C PRO A 47 -38.02 6.21 -19.94
N THR A 48 -37.82 7.40 -19.38
CA THR A 48 -37.11 7.60 -18.12
C THR A 48 -38.02 8.19 -17.05
N THR A 49 -37.90 7.72 -15.82
CA THR A 49 -38.53 8.33 -14.64
C THR A 49 -37.57 9.30 -13.96
N ARG A 50 -38.12 10.26 -13.20
CA ARG A 50 -37.34 11.21 -12.40
C ARG A 50 -37.81 11.20 -10.95
N ASP A 51 -36.90 11.43 -10.02
CA ASP A 51 -37.22 11.65 -8.61
C ASP A 51 -37.74 13.07 -8.34
N SER A 52 -38.04 13.39 -7.07
CA SER A 52 -38.56 14.70 -6.66
C SER A 52 -37.58 15.87 -6.88
N GLN A 53 -36.29 15.57 -7.08
CA GLN A 53 -35.25 16.56 -7.38
C GLN A 53 -34.94 16.63 -8.88
N GLY A 54 -35.64 15.85 -9.71
CA GLY A 54 -35.45 15.82 -11.15
C GLY A 54 -34.30 14.91 -11.61
N ASN A 55 -33.66 14.15 -10.72
CA ASN A 55 -32.64 13.18 -11.10
C ASN A 55 -33.28 11.99 -11.79
N TYR A 56 -32.59 11.38 -12.74
CA TYR A 56 -33.05 10.15 -13.40
C TYR A 56 -33.13 9.02 -12.37
N PHE A 57 -34.30 8.42 -12.19
CA PHE A 57 -34.52 7.42 -11.14
C PHE A 57 -34.50 6.00 -11.70
N ILE A 58 -33.80 5.10 -11.00
CA ILE A 58 -33.70 3.69 -11.32
C ILE A 58 -33.91 2.90 -10.02
N ASP A 59 -34.95 2.08 -9.96
CA ASP A 59 -35.30 1.30 -8.76
C ASP A 59 -34.49 -0.01 -8.71
N ARG A 60 -33.18 0.11 -8.42
CA ARG A 60 -32.20 -1.00 -8.40
C ARG A 60 -31.19 -0.85 -7.26
N ASP A 61 -30.32 -1.84 -7.09
CA ASP A 61 -29.29 -1.82 -6.03
C ASP A 61 -28.21 -0.78 -6.34
N GLY A 62 -28.33 0.39 -5.71
CA GLY A 62 -27.35 1.46 -5.83
C GLY A 62 -25.96 1.06 -5.34
N THR A 63 -25.84 0.21 -4.32
CA THR A 63 -24.53 -0.21 -3.80
C THR A 63 -23.75 -1.03 -4.82
N LEU A 64 -24.40 -1.94 -5.55
CA LEU A 64 -23.76 -2.69 -6.63
C LEU A 64 -23.56 -1.87 -7.90
N PHE A 65 -24.40 -0.86 -8.12
CA PHE A 65 -24.31 0.02 -9.29
C PHE A 65 -22.96 0.75 -9.39
N HIS A 66 -22.26 0.99 -8.28
CA HIS A 66 -20.95 1.63 -8.34
C HIS A 66 -19.94 0.82 -9.19
N TYR A 67 -19.94 -0.51 -9.09
CA TYR A 67 -19.06 -1.37 -9.89
C TYR A 67 -19.43 -1.34 -11.37
N ILE A 68 -20.73 -1.23 -11.66
CA ILE A 68 -21.23 -1.05 -13.03
C ILE A 68 -20.78 0.29 -13.59
N LEU A 69 -20.94 1.36 -12.82
CA LEU A 69 -20.51 2.69 -13.23
C LEU A 69 -18.99 2.78 -13.43
N ASN A 70 -18.21 2.13 -12.57
CA ASN A 70 -16.76 2.03 -12.72
C ASN A 70 -16.36 1.24 -13.97
N PHE A 71 -17.10 0.18 -14.31
CA PHE A 71 -16.94 -0.51 -15.58
C PHE A 71 -17.29 0.41 -16.77
N LEU A 72 -18.38 1.18 -16.71
CA LEU A 72 -18.73 2.13 -17.77
C LEU A 72 -17.68 3.24 -17.95
N ARG A 73 -16.98 3.63 -16.88
CA ARG A 73 -15.91 4.63 -16.96
C ARG A 73 -14.62 4.08 -17.56
N THR A 74 -14.23 2.88 -17.13
CA THR A 74 -12.90 2.30 -17.42
C THR A 74 -12.91 1.24 -18.52
N SER A 75 -14.08 0.68 -18.85
CA SER A 75 -14.27 -0.52 -19.67
C SER A 75 -13.55 -1.76 -19.14
N GLU A 76 -13.21 -1.77 -17.85
CA GLU A 76 -12.53 -2.87 -17.18
C GLU A 76 -13.28 -3.27 -15.91
N LEU A 77 -13.52 -4.57 -15.74
CA LEU A 77 -14.09 -5.10 -14.51
C LEU A 77 -12.99 -5.20 -13.45
N THR A 78 -13.17 -4.51 -12.34
CA THR A 78 -12.27 -4.60 -11.17
C THR A 78 -13.12 -4.71 -9.93
N LEU A 79 -12.87 -5.77 -9.16
CA LEU A 79 -13.65 -6.13 -8.00
C LEU A 79 -12.71 -6.27 -6.79
N PRO A 80 -13.24 -6.07 -5.56
CA PRO A 80 -12.50 -6.41 -4.35
C PRO A 80 -11.98 -7.85 -4.38
N ILE A 81 -10.84 -8.09 -3.73
CA ILE A 81 -10.21 -9.42 -3.66
C ILE A 81 -11.15 -10.46 -3.05
N ASP A 82 -12.00 -10.05 -2.12
CA ASP A 82 -12.97 -10.87 -1.39
C ASP A 82 -14.42 -10.63 -1.85
N PHE A 83 -14.62 -10.23 -3.11
CA PHE A 83 -15.96 -9.89 -3.60
C PHE A 83 -16.88 -11.12 -3.67
N MET A 84 -17.82 -11.21 -2.72
CA MET A 84 -18.76 -12.35 -2.60
C MET A 84 -20.10 -12.14 -3.31
N LYS A 85 -20.31 -11.01 -4.00
CA LYS A 85 -21.62 -10.63 -4.59
C LYS A 85 -21.64 -10.79 -6.12
N THR A 86 -20.77 -11.62 -6.70
CA THR A 86 -20.66 -11.80 -8.16
C THR A 86 -21.99 -12.15 -8.81
N ASP A 87 -22.77 -13.07 -8.22
CA ASP A 87 -24.09 -13.45 -8.76
C ASP A 87 -25.10 -12.29 -8.74
N LEU A 88 -25.05 -11.44 -7.70
CA LEU A 88 -25.92 -10.26 -7.61
C LEU A 88 -25.48 -9.20 -8.62
N LEU A 89 -24.17 -8.98 -8.75
CA LEU A 89 -23.62 -8.06 -9.75
C LEU A 89 -23.94 -8.53 -11.18
N HIS A 90 -23.93 -9.84 -11.43
CA HIS A 90 -24.36 -10.42 -12.70
C HIS A 90 -25.83 -10.11 -13.00
N LYS A 91 -26.72 -10.26 -12.02
CA LYS A 91 -28.14 -9.89 -12.16
C LYS A 91 -28.33 -8.41 -12.45
N GLU A 92 -27.54 -7.54 -11.84
CA GLU A 92 -27.57 -6.12 -12.18
C GLU A 92 -27.04 -5.88 -13.60
N ALA A 93 -25.92 -6.49 -14.00
CA ALA A 93 -25.38 -6.39 -15.37
C ALA A 93 -26.38 -6.84 -16.44
N ASP A 94 -27.12 -7.93 -16.18
CA ASP A 94 -28.22 -8.41 -17.01
C ASP A 94 -29.37 -7.40 -17.09
N PHE A 95 -29.77 -6.83 -15.95
CA PHE A 95 -30.82 -5.80 -15.90
C PHE A 95 -30.47 -4.58 -16.76
N TYR A 96 -29.24 -4.07 -16.64
CA TYR A 96 -28.75 -2.94 -17.43
C TYR A 96 -28.35 -3.33 -18.86
N GLN A 97 -28.37 -4.62 -19.20
CA GLN A 97 -28.04 -5.16 -20.53
C GLN A 97 -26.64 -4.73 -21.01
N ILE A 98 -25.64 -4.77 -20.12
CA ILE A 98 -24.26 -4.39 -20.44
C ILE A 98 -23.49 -5.64 -20.85
N GLU A 99 -23.64 -6.04 -22.12
CA GLU A 99 -23.08 -7.28 -22.66
C GLU A 99 -21.56 -7.46 -22.41
N PRO A 100 -20.69 -6.44 -22.61
CA PRO A 100 -19.27 -6.60 -22.30
C PRO A 100 -18.98 -6.87 -20.81
N LEU A 101 -19.79 -6.33 -19.89
CA LEU A 101 -19.66 -6.59 -18.46
C LEU A 101 -20.09 -8.02 -18.13
N ILE A 102 -21.20 -8.48 -18.71
CA ILE A 102 -21.69 -9.86 -18.59
C ILE A 102 -20.60 -10.84 -19.06
N GLN A 103 -19.95 -10.56 -20.18
CA GLN A 103 -18.83 -11.37 -20.69
C GLN A 103 -17.64 -11.40 -19.71
N CYS A 104 -17.27 -10.27 -19.12
CA CYS A 104 -16.21 -10.22 -18.10
C CYS A 104 -16.56 -11.03 -16.84
N LEU A 105 -17.82 -11.00 -16.41
CA LEU A 105 -18.30 -11.76 -15.24
C LEU A 105 -18.34 -13.26 -15.50
N ASN A 106 -18.64 -13.67 -16.73
CA ASN A 106 -18.66 -15.08 -17.15
C ASN A 106 -17.26 -15.68 -17.36
N ASN A 107 -16.27 -14.86 -17.66
CA ASN A 107 -14.90 -15.32 -17.91
C ASN A 107 -13.86 -14.39 -17.25
N PRO A 108 -13.75 -14.43 -15.90
CA PRO A 108 -12.80 -13.58 -15.19
C PRO A 108 -11.37 -13.93 -15.61
N LYS A 109 -10.60 -12.95 -16.08
CA LYS A 109 -9.16 -13.13 -16.30
C LYS A 109 -8.51 -13.60 -14.99
N PRO A 110 -7.59 -14.57 -15.02
CA PRO A 110 -6.81 -14.88 -13.82
C PRO A 110 -6.04 -13.64 -13.35
N PRO A 111 -5.84 -13.44 -12.04
CA PRO A 111 -4.94 -12.40 -11.55
C PRO A 111 -3.56 -12.61 -12.18
N TYR A 112 -3.01 -11.54 -12.76
CA TYR A 112 -1.81 -11.58 -13.60
C TYR A 112 -0.59 -12.25 -12.93
N PRO A 113 0.38 -12.79 -13.71
CA PRO A 113 1.54 -13.51 -13.18
C PRO A 113 2.55 -12.58 -12.50
N LEU A 114 3.03 -12.98 -11.32
CA LEU A 114 3.83 -12.21 -10.36
C LEU A 114 5.32 -11.98 -10.74
N ASP A 115 5.83 -12.60 -11.82
CA ASP A 115 7.29 -12.81 -11.95
C ASP A 115 8.07 -11.72 -12.71
N THR A 116 7.43 -10.68 -13.25
CA THR A 116 8.15 -9.61 -14.00
C THR A 116 8.34 -8.29 -13.24
N PHE A 117 7.76 -8.15 -12.04
CA PHE A 117 7.74 -6.89 -11.27
C PHE A 117 8.91 -6.70 -10.28
N GLU A 118 9.61 -7.76 -9.88
CA GLU A 118 10.56 -7.70 -8.76
C GLU A 118 11.88 -6.96 -9.02
N GLN A 119 12.27 -6.76 -10.28
CA GLN A 119 13.61 -6.24 -10.59
C GLN A 119 13.69 -4.72 -10.81
N MET A 120 12.57 -4.04 -11.04
CA MET A 120 12.54 -2.56 -11.24
C MET A 120 11.96 -1.77 -10.05
N THR A 121 11.41 -2.44 -9.04
CA THR A 121 10.62 -1.81 -7.96
C THR A 121 11.26 -1.89 -6.58
N LYS A 122 12.46 -2.48 -6.44
CA LYS A 122 13.10 -2.64 -5.12
C LYS A 122 13.43 -1.28 -4.50
N PRO A 123 12.87 -0.95 -3.33
CA PRO A 123 13.21 0.27 -2.62
C PRO A 123 14.67 0.24 -2.19
N VAL A 124 15.34 1.40 -2.34
CA VAL A 124 16.69 1.64 -1.87
C VAL A 124 16.60 2.23 -0.46
N THR A 125 17.24 1.56 0.48
CA THR A 125 17.33 2.03 1.87
C THR A 125 18.64 2.75 2.12
N LEU A 126 18.56 3.91 2.75
CA LEU A 126 19.67 4.78 3.11
C LEU A 126 19.66 4.96 4.62
N ASN A 127 20.82 4.87 5.26
CA ASN A 127 21.01 5.27 6.64
C ASN A 127 21.84 6.56 6.65
N VAL A 128 21.21 7.69 6.98
CA VAL A 128 21.85 9.00 7.00
C VAL A 128 22.05 9.44 8.45
N GLY A 129 23.28 9.30 8.95
CA GLY A 129 23.66 9.66 10.33
C GLY A 129 22.85 8.94 11.42
N GLY A 130 22.39 7.71 11.16
CA GLY A 130 21.55 6.91 12.05
C GLY A 130 20.06 6.96 11.73
N GLN A 131 19.61 7.84 10.82
CA GLN A 131 18.22 7.91 10.38
C GLN A 131 18.01 7.13 9.08
N VAL A 132 17.14 6.12 9.13
CA VAL A 132 16.86 5.28 7.96
C VAL A 132 15.76 5.89 7.09
N TYR A 133 16.05 6.06 5.80
CA TYR A 133 15.16 6.52 4.75
C TYR A 133 15.02 5.45 3.67
N SER A 134 13.81 5.24 3.17
CA SER A 134 13.55 4.39 2.00
C SER A 134 13.05 5.23 0.85
N THR A 135 13.60 5.04 -0.35
CA THR A 135 13.19 5.76 -1.57
C THR A 135 13.52 4.94 -2.82
N SER A 136 13.14 5.40 -4.02
CA SER A 136 13.46 4.71 -5.27
C SER A 136 14.85 5.11 -5.81
N MET A 137 15.38 4.26 -6.69
CA MET A 137 16.57 4.57 -7.47
C MET A 137 16.37 5.83 -8.34
N SER A 138 15.15 6.02 -8.88
CA SER A 138 14.81 7.18 -9.70
C SER A 138 14.83 8.51 -8.93
N THR A 139 14.45 8.52 -7.64
CA THR A 139 14.56 9.72 -6.79
C THR A 139 16.02 10.10 -6.56
N LEU A 140 16.87 9.13 -6.25
CA LEU A 140 18.28 9.37 -5.95
C LEU A 140 19.08 9.78 -7.19
N GLN A 141 18.64 9.33 -8.37
CA GLN A 141 19.23 9.69 -9.66
C GLN A 141 18.55 10.88 -10.35
N ARG A 142 17.57 11.56 -9.71
CA ARG A 142 16.82 12.67 -10.33
C ARG A 142 17.73 13.79 -10.83
N TYR A 143 18.78 14.09 -10.09
CA TYR A 143 19.84 14.98 -10.53
C TYR A 143 21.09 14.13 -10.81
N PRO A 144 21.27 13.69 -12.07
CA PRO A 144 22.40 12.88 -12.53
C PRO A 144 23.77 13.32 -12.01
N ASP A 145 23.99 14.64 -12.00
CA ASP A 145 25.27 15.26 -11.70
C ASP A 145 25.47 15.52 -10.20
N SER A 146 24.49 15.17 -9.38
CA SER A 146 24.59 15.25 -7.92
C SER A 146 25.37 14.07 -7.35
N MET A 147 25.85 14.21 -6.11
CA MET A 147 26.57 13.14 -5.41
C MET A 147 25.71 11.87 -5.25
N LEU A 148 24.41 12.03 -4.94
CA LEU A 148 23.48 10.89 -4.88
C LEU A 148 23.26 10.28 -6.27
N GLY A 149 23.20 11.09 -7.33
CA GLY A 149 23.15 10.61 -8.72
C GLY A 149 24.34 9.72 -9.07
N GLY A 150 25.56 10.18 -8.76
CA GLY A 150 26.78 9.43 -9.00
C GLY A 150 26.90 8.14 -8.15
N MET A 151 26.52 8.19 -6.87
CA MET A 151 26.53 7.00 -5.99
C MET A 151 25.67 5.86 -6.56
N PHE A 152 24.48 6.21 -7.05
CA PHE A 152 23.47 5.22 -7.45
C PHE A 152 23.51 4.85 -8.93
N ARG A 153 24.35 5.51 -9.72
CA ARG A 153 24.78 5.08 -11.06
C ARG A 153 26.00 4.16 -11.03
N GLY A 154 26.68 4.09 -9.88
CA GLY A 154 27.92 3.33 -9.71
C GLY A 154 29.18 4.13 -10.04
N ASP A 155 29.06 5.45 -10.26
CA ASP A 155 30.17 6.34 -10.57
C ASP A 155 30.95 6.76 -9.30
N LEU A 156 30.30 6.67 -8.13
CA LEU A 156 30.89 6.98 -6.83
C LEU A 156 30.85 5.77 -5.88
N PRO A 157 31.86 5.60 -5.00
CA PRO A 157 31.90 4.52 -4.05
C PRO A 157 30.78 4.65 -3.01
N THR A 158 30.20 3.51 -2.61
CA THR A 158 29.15 3.44 -1.59
C THR A 158 29.55 2.53 -0.44
N THR A 159 29.19 2.89 0.78
CA THR A 159 29.32 2.05 1.98
C THR A 159 27.95 1.56 2.43
N ARG A 160 27.93 0.46 3.20
CA ARG A 160 26.71 -0.07 3.82
C ARG A 160 26.87 -0.25 5.32
N ASP A 161 25.78 -0.10 6.06
CA ASP A 161 25.72 -0.43 7.49
C ASP A 161 25.58 -1.95 7.73
N ALA A 162 25.49 -2.37 9.00
CA ALA A 162 25.40 -3.78 9.38
C ALA A 162 24.10 -4.46 8.89
N GLU A 163 23.06 -3.66 8.65
CA GLU A 163 21.76 -4.07 8.15
C GLU A 163 21.68 -4.05 6.61
N GLY A 164 22.74 -3.59 5.94
CA GLY A 164 22.85 -3.57 4.49
C GLY A 164 22.28 -2.32 3.82
N ASN A 165 21.87 -1.28 4.56
CA ASN A 165 21.43 -0.01 4.02
C ASN A 165 22.63 0.79 3.51
N TYR A 166 22.45 1.62 2.48
CA TYR A 166 23.47 2.54 2.02
C TYR A 166 23.75 3.60 3.09
N PHE A 167 24.97 3.64 3.62
CA PHE A 167 25.30 4.49 4.75
C PHE A 167 25.90 5.82 4.29
N ILE A 168 25.39 6.92 4.86
CA ILE A 168 25.87 8.28 4.63
C ILE A 168 26.04 8.95 5.99
N ASP A 169 27.26 9.32 6.35
CA ASP A 169 27.57 9.94 7.64
C ASP A 169 27.27 11.46 7.63
N ARG A 170 25.97 11.82 7.64
CA ARG A 170 25.45 13.19 7.53
C ARG A 170 24.22 13.41 8.40
N ASP A 171 23.72 14.64 8.47
CA ASP A 171 22.53 14.98 9.25
C ASP A 171 21.26 14.36 8.66
N GLY A 172 20.81 13.26 9.26
CA GLY A 172 19.58 12.58 8.87
C GLY A 172 18.35 13.47 8.96
N THR A 173 18.26 14.36 9.95
CA THR A 173 17.06 15.19 10.17
C THR A 173 16.86 16.19 9.03
N LEU A 174 17.94 16.87 8.62
CA LEU A 174 17.91 17.80 7.50
C LEU A 174 17.80 17.10 6.14
N PHE A 175 18.30 15.86 6.04
CA PHE A 175 18.18 15.05 4.84
C PHE A 175 16.73 14.85 4.38
N ARG A 176 15.76 14.90 5.30
CA ARG A 176 14.34 14.88 4.93
C ARG A 176 13.96 15.98 3.93
N TYR A 177 14.49 17.20 4.09
CA TYR A 177 14.20 18.31 3.17
C TYR A 177 14.92 18.13 1.83
N ILE A 178 16.15 17.61 1.86
CA ILE A 178 16.88 17.19 0.65
C ILE A 178 16.07 16.15 -0.13
N LEU A 179 15.64 15.09 0.54
CA LEU A 179 14.87 14.01 -0.05
C LEU A 179 13.51 14.49 -0.58
N ASN A 180 12.85 15.41 0.13
CA ASN A 180 11.61 16.03 -0.35
C ASN A 180 11.85 16.88 -1.61
N PHE A 181 12.95 17.64 -1.66
CA PHE A 181 13.34 18.37 -2.87
C PHE A 181 13.64 17.42 -4.04
N LEU A 182 14.33 16.29 -3.81
CA LEU A 182 14.58 15.28 -4.83
C LEU A 182 13.29 14.62 -5.36
N ARG A 183 12.19 14.67 -4.59
CA ARG A 183 10.88 14.13 -5.00
C ARG A 183 10.05 15.16 -5.75
N ALA A 184 9.98 16.39 -5.22
CA ALA A 184 9.11 17.45 -5.72
C ALA A 184 9.79 18.38 -6.75
N SER A 185 11.12 18.37 -6.82
CA SER A 185 11.93 19.39 -7.52
C SER A 185 11.64 20.83 -7.07
N GLU A 186 11.12 21.00 -5.85
CA GLU A 186 10.76 22.27 -5.25
C GLU A 186 11.17 22.29 -3.77
N LEU A 187 11.68 23.44 -3.30
CA LEU A 187 12.08 23.63 -1.93
C LEU A 187 10.87 24.02 -1.07
N ILE A 188 10.42 23.10 -0.24
CA ILE A 188 9.31 23.32 0.69
C ILE A 188 9.84 23.25 2.12
N LEU A 189 9.72 24.35 2.85
CA LEU A 189 10.20 24.49 4.22
C LEU A 189 9.07 24.86 5.18
N PRO A 190 9.15 24.46 6.46
CA PRO A 190 8.24 24.93 7.49
C PRO A 190 8.24 26.46 7.59
N ILE A 191 7.10 27.02 7.99
CA ILE A 191 6.99 28.44 8.33
C ILE A 191 7.95 28.70 9.50
N ASN A 192 8.82 29.71 9.36
CA ASN A 192 9.91 30.03 10.29
C ASN A 192 11.01 28.96 10.40
N PHE A 193 11.32 28.24 9.31
CA PHE A 193 12.45 27.32 9.30
C PHE A 193 13.76 28.03 9.67
N THR A 194 14.35 27.64 10.81
CA THR A 194 15.50 28.33 11.43
C THR A 194 16.85 27.79 10.96
N GLU A 195 16.88 26.64 10.29
CA GLU A 195 18.11 25.89 9.97
C GLU A 195 18.56 26.09 8.51
N MET A 196 18.23 27.22 7.89
CA MET A 196 18.51 27.53 6.47
C MET A 196 19.98 27.30 6.08
N ASP A 197 20.90 27.79 6.91
CA ASP A 197 22.34 27.67 6.63
C ASP A 197 22.85 26.23 6.77
N LEU A 198 22.26 25.43 7.68
CA LEU A 198 22.59 24.02 7.82
C LEU A 198 22.05 23.23 6.62
N LEU A 199 20.83 23.51 6.20
CA LEU A 199 20.24 22.89 5.01
C LEU A 199 21.02 23.24 3.74
N ARG A 200 21.54 24.47 3.62
CA ARG A 200 22.43 24.87 2.52
C ARG A 200 23.72 24.04 2.50
N LYS A 201 24.35 23.84 3.66
CA LYS A 201 25.54 22.97 3.78
C LYS A 201 25.26 21.52 3.38
N GLU A 202 24.06 20.99 3.70
CA GLU A 202 23.68 19.66 3.23
C GLU A 202 23.46 19.64 1.71
N ALA A 203 22.77 20.64 1.14
CA ALA A 203 22.57 20.75 -0.30
C ALA A 203 23.89 20.81 -1.08
N ASP A 204 24.87 21.57 -0.54
CA ASP A 204 26.24 21.64 -1.07
C ASP A 204 26.95 20.29 -0.98
N PHE A 205 26.84 19.59 0.16
CA PHE A 205 27.45 18.26 0.35
C PHE A 205 26.92 17.25 -0.68
N TYR A 206 25.59 17.21 -0.87
CA TYR A 206 24.96 16.33 -1.85
C TYR A 206 25.09 16.82 -3.29
N GLN A 207 25.66 18.01 -3.51
CA GLN A 207 25.89 18.63 -4.82
C GLN A 207 24.60 18.74 -5.65
N ILE A 208 23.50 19.17 -5.02
CA ILE A 208 22.21 19.33 -5.70
C ILE A 208 22.07 20.78 -6.15
N GLU A 209 22.67 21.11 -7.29
CA GLU A 209 22.73 22.49 -7.83
C GLU A 209 21.36 23.21 -7.88
N PRO A 210 20.26 22.58 -8.34
CA PRO A 210 18.95 23.24 -8.34
C PRO A 210 18.40 23.58 -6.94
N LEU A 211 18.78 22.79 -5.93
CA LEU A 211 18.42 23.06 -4.53
C LEU A 211 19.25 24.21 -3.96
N ILE A 212 20.55 24.23 -4.26
CA ILE A 212 21.46 25.32 -3.86
C ILE A 212 20.95 26.64 -4.43
N GLN A 213 20.54 26.66 -5.71
CA GLN A 213 19.92 27.82 -6.34
C GLN A 213 18.63 28.25 -5.61
N SER A 214 17.75 27.30 -5.28
CA SER A 214 16.51 27.57 -4.54
C SER A 214 16.74 28.12 -3.12
N LEU A 215 17.86 27.78 -2.49
CA LEU A 215 18.25 28.25 -1.15
C LEU A 215 18.96 29.61 -1.16
N ASN A 216 19.46 30.05 -2.33
CA ASN A 216 20.18 31.32 -2.51
C ASN A 216 19.26 32.44 -3.02
N ASP A 217 18.24 32.09 -3.81
CA ASP A 217 17.19 33.00 -4.26
C ASP A 217 15.82 32.42 -3.85
N PRO A 218 15.47 32.44 -2.55
CA PRO A 218 14.17 31.97 -2.11
C PRO A 218 13.11 32.85 -2.77
N LYS A 219 12.33 32.28 -3.70
CA LYS A 219 11.14 32.93 -4.24
C LYS A 219 10.37 33.55 -3.06
N PRO A 220 9.92 34.81 -3.17
CA PRO A 220 9.31 35.50 -2.04
C PRO A 220 8.21 34.62 -1.47
N LEU A 221 8.25 34.42 -0.14
CA LEU A 221 7.14 33.84 0.63
C LEU A 221 5.85 34.44 0.08
N TYR A 222 4.96 33.56 -0.40
CA TYR A 222 3.70 33.88 -1.07
C TYR A 222 3.09 35.18 -0.51
N SER A 223 2.76 36.13 -1.40
CA SER A 223 2.05 37.35 -0.99
C SER A 223 0.77 36.97 -0.22
N LEU A 224 0.31 37.82 0.70
CA LEU A 224 -0.96 37.62 1.44
C LEU A 224 -2.12 37.31 0.48
N ASP A 225 -2.14 37.97 -0.68
CA ASP A 225 -3.12 37.74 -1.75
C ASP A 225 -3.05 36.31 -2.31
N THR A 226 -1.85 35.77 -2.48
CA THR A 226 -1.66 34.38 -2.93
C THR A 226 -2.02 33.37 -1.85
N TYR A 227 -1.79 33.69 -0.57
CA TYR A 227 -2.20 32.84 0.55
C TYR A 227 -3.74 32.79 0.70
N GLU A 228 -4.42 33.94 0.59
CA GLU A 228 -5.89 33.98 0.58
C GLU A 228 -6.48 33.19 -0.58
N GLN A 229 -5.87 33.27 -1.78
CA GLN A 229 -6.28 32.45 -2.91
C GLN A 229 -6.05 30.96 -2.65
N MET A 230 -4.87 30.57 -2.15
CA MET A 230 -4.50 29.18 -1.88
C MET A 230 -5.36 28.51 -0.79
N THR A 231 -5.85 29.29 0.17
CA THR A 231 -6.71 28.80 1.27
C THR A 231 -8.20 28.88 0.97
N LYS A 232 -8.59 29.44 -0.18
CA LYS A 232 -10.00 29.55 -0.56
C LYS A 232 -10.64 28.17 -0.69
N PRO A 233 -11.82 27.95 -0.07
CA PRO A 233 -12.56 26.71 -0.22
C PRO A 233 -12.98 26.47 -1.68
N VAL A 234 -12.76 25.25 -2.14
CA VAL A 234 -13.15 24.73 -3.43
C VAL A 234 -13.97 23.47 -3.21
N THR A 235 -15.15 23.40 -3.83
CA THR A 235 -16.01 22.22 -3.79
C THR A 235 -15.93 21.47 -5.12
N LEU A 236 -15.66 20.17 -5.00
CA LEU A 236 -15.63 19.19 -6.08
C LEU A 236 -16.85 18.28 -5.97
N ASN A 237 -17.48 17.97 -7.08
CA ASN A 237 -18.41 16.87 -7.23
C ASN A 237 -17.69 15.73 -7.96
N VAL A 238 -17.31 14.69 -7.23
CA VAL A 238 -16.64 13.51 -7.79
C VAL A 238 -17.64 12.38 -7.83
N GLY A 239 -18.16 12.07 -9.02
CA GLY A 239 -19.08 10.94 -9.19
C GLY A 239 -20.44 11.07 -8.49
N GLY A 240 -20.82 12.25 -8.00
CA GLY A 240 -21.99 12.47 -7.14
C GLY A 240 -21.66 12.75 -5.66
N HIS A 241 -20.40 12.58 -5.26
CA HIS A 241 -19.94 12.89 -3.91
C HIS A 241 -19.33 14.29 -3.84
N LEU A 242 -19.85 15.12 -2.94
CA LEU A 242 -19.33 16.47 -2.72
C LEU A 242 -18.15 16.45 -1.74
N TYR A 243 -17.03 17.03 -2.17
CA TYR A 243 -15.83 17.23 -1.37
C TYR A 243 -15.45 18.70 -1.36
N THR A 244 -15.32 19.28 -0.18
CA THR A 244 -14.78 20.64 -0.02
C THR A 244 -13.37 20.58 0.54
N THR A 245 -12.45 21.32 -0.08
CA THR A 245 -11.05 21.42 0.31
C THR A 245 -10.46 22.77 -0.13
N THR A 246 -9.14 22.94 -0.11
CA THR A 246 -8.46 24.19 -0.52
C THR A 246 -7.70 24.00 -1.84
N LEU A 247 -7.41 25.10 -2.55
CA LEU A 247 -6.51 25.07 -3.72
C LEU A 247 -5.12 24.53 -3.33
N SER A 248 -4.61 24.89 -2.16
CA SER A 248 -3.34 24.37 -1.64
C SER A 248 -3.31 22.85 -1.49
N THR A 249 -4.45 22.22 -1.18
CA THR A 249 -4.55 20.76 -1.09
C THR A 249 -4.55 20.13 -2.49
N LEU A 250 -5.34 20.68 -3.41
CA LEU A 250 -5.47 20.16 -4.78
C LEU A 250 -4.20 20.36 -5.60
N GLN A 251 -3.43 21.40 -5.30
CA GLN A 251 -2.16 21.72 -5.93
C GLN A 251 -0.94 21.16 -5.17
N ARG A 252 -1.13 20.34 -4.12
CA ARG A 252 -0.02 19.78 -3.33
C ARG A 252 1.01 19.05 -4.19
N TYR A 253 0.53 18.31 -5.20
CA TYR A 253 1.37 17.66 -6.21
C TYR A 253 1.12 18.36 -7.53
N PRO A 254 1.96 19.34 -7.92
CA PRO A 254 1.72 20.15 -9.10
C PRO A 254 1.62 19.33 -10.39
N ASP A 255 2.42 18.28 -10.49
CA ASP A 255 2.46 17.34 -11.60
C ASP A 255 1.26 16.40 -11.69
N SER A 256 0.41 16.34 -10.66
CA SER A 256 -0.84 15.57 -10.70
C SER A 256 -1.90 16.21 -11.59
N MET A 257 -2.88 15.41 -12.04
CA MET A 257 -4.02 15.88 -12.82
C MET A 257 -4.78 17.00 -12.08
N LEU A 258 -5.00 16.84 -10.76
CA LEU A 258 -5.67 17.86 -9.94
C LEU A 258 -4.81 19.13 -9.81
N GLY A 259 -3.49 18.98 -9.69
CA GLY A 259 -2.58 20.12 -9.71
C GLY A 259 -2.70 20.92 -11.01
N ALA A 260 -2.69 20.24 -12.15
CA ALA A 260 -2.85 20.85 -13.46
C ALA A 260 -4.24 21.49 -13.66
N MET A 261 -5.33 20.82 -13.27
CA MET A 261 -6.69 21.37 -13.32
C MET A 261 -6.80 22.70 -12.57
N PHE A 262 -6.24 22.77 -11.35
CA PHE A 262 -6.44 23.92 -10.47
C PHE A 262 -5.38 25.00 -10.62
N ARG A 263 -4.34 24.79 -11.43
CA ARG A 263 -3.49 25.87 -11.98
C ARG A 263 -4.06 26.49 -13.26
N GLY A 264 -5.04 25.84 -13.89
CA GLY A 264 -5.61 26.27 -15.16
C GLY A 264 -4.90 25.68 -16.38
N ASP A 265 -4.06 24.66 -16.18
CA ASP A 265 -3.35 23.95 -17.26
C ASP A 265 -4.28 22.96 -17.99
N LEU A 266 -5.36 22.53 -17.33
CA LEU A 266 -6.36 21.61 -17.89
C LEU A 266 -7.77 22.23 -17.86
N PRO A 267 -8.63 21.92 -18.86
CA PRO A 267 -10.01 22.34 -18.85
C PRO A 267 -10.77 21.69 -17.69
N THR A 268 -11.72 22.43 -17.13
CA THR A 268 -12.57 21.95 -16.02
C THR A 268 -14.04 22.08 -16.37
N THR A 269 -14.85 21.10 -16.00
CA THR A 269 -16.31 21.18 -16.08
C THR A 269 -16.93 21.45 -14.73
N ARG A 270 -18.18 21.93 -14.74
CA ARG A 270 -18.97 22.19 -13.55
C ARG A 270 -20.30 21.45 -13.59
N ASP A 271 -20.76 21.00 -12.44
CA ASP A 271 -22.11 20.47 -12.27
C ASP A 271 -23.17 21.58 -12.30
N VAL A 272 -24.44 21.20 -12.18
CA VAL A 272 -25.58 22.15 -12.25
C VAL A 272 -25.60 23.12 -11.07
N GLN A 273 -24.91 22.82 -9.97
CA GLN A 273 -24.74 23.69 -8.81
C GLN A 273 -23.47 24.54 -8.89
N GLY A 274 -22.67 24.40 -9.95
CA GLY A 274 -21.43 25.16 -10.18
C GLY A 274 -20.19 24.59 -9.49
N ASN A 275 -20.26 23.41 -8.88
CA ASN A 275 -19.10 22.74 -8.32
C ASN A 275 -18.24 22.15 -9.44
N TYR A 276 -16.92 22.06 -9.24
CA TYR A 276 -16.05 21.40 -10.21
C TYR A 276 -16.41 19.92 -10.31
N PHE A 277 -16.68 19.43 -11.51
CA PHE A 277 -17.16 18.07 -11.71
C PHE A 277 -16.06 17.15 -12.23
N ILE A 278 -15.98 15.95 -11.66
CA ILE A 278 -15.07 14.90 -12.08
C ILE A 278 -15.85 13.58 -12.15
N ASP A 279 -15.93 13.00 -13.35
CA ASP A 279 -16.67 11.75 -13.60
C ASP A 279 -15.88 10.51 -13.18
N ARG A 280 -15.64 10.38 -11.86
CA ARG A 280 -14.85 9.31 -11.25
C ARG A 280 -15.52 8.77 -9.99
N ASP A 281 -14.92 7.75 -9.37
CA ASP A 281 -15.45 7.16 -8.14
C ASP A 281 -15.28 8.11 -6.94
N GLY A 282 -16.38 8.73 -6.52
CA GLY A 282 -16.38 9.62 -5.37
C GLY A 282 -16.04 8.92 -4.05
N THR A 283 -16.47 7.67 -3.85
CA THR A 283 -16.23 6.94 -2.60
C THR A 283 -14.73 6.69 -2.40
N LEU A 284 -14.05 6.28 -3.47
CA LEU A 284 -12.59 6.07 -3.46
C LEU A 284 -11.80 7.38 -3.46
N PHE A 285 -12.34 8.44 -4.08
CA PHE A 285 -11.71 9.76 -4.09
C PHE A 285 -11.43 10.30 -2.68
N ARG A 286 -12.22 9.93 -1.67
CA ARG A 286 -11.93 10.27 -0.27
C ARG A 286 -10.50 9.90 0.15
N PHE A 287 -9.98 8.76 -0.30
CA PHE A 287 -8.62 8.32 0.02
C PHE A 287 -7.57 9.13 -0.73
N ILE A 288 -7.82 9.47 -1.99
CA ILE A 288 -6.98 10.39 -2.79
C ILE A 288 -6.90 11.74 -2.07
N LEU A 289 -8.04 12.31 -1.71
CA LEU A 289 -8.12 13.61 -1.04
C LEU A 289 -7.46 13.60 0.34
N ASN A 290 -7.62 12.54 1.12
CA ASN A 290 -6.93 12.39 2.40
C ASN A 290 -5.41 12.34 2.19
N PHE A 291 -4.94 11.60 1.20
CA PHE A 291 -3.52 11.58 0.84
C PHE A 291 -3.01 12.96 0.41
N LEU A 292 -3.78 13.73 -0.35
CA LEU A 292 -3.42 15.12 -0.69
C LEU A 292 -3.34 16.04 0.55
N ARG A 293 -4.01 15.70 1.65
CA ARG A 293 -3.99 16.50 2.90
C ARG A 293 -2.84 16.11 3.81
N THR A 294 -2.57 14.81 3.95
CA THR A 294 -1.64 14.26 4.94
C THR A 294 -0.32 13.78 4.33
N SER A 295 -0.31 13.52 3.02
CA SER A 295 0.75 12.76 2.33
C SER A 295 0.91 11.33 2.86
N GLU A 296 -0.14 10.79 3.49
CA GLU A 296 -0.17 9.45 4.05
C GLU A 296 -1.39 8.67 3.54
N LEU A 297 -1.16 7.43 3.13
CA LEU A 297 -2.23 6.53 2.73
C LEU A 297 -2.86 5.90 3.98
N ILE A 298 -3.94 6.52 4.48
CA ILE A 298 -4.71 6.00 5.61
C ILE A 298 -5.90 5.20 5.08
N ARG A 299 -5.93 3.90 5.41
CA ARG A 299 -6.99 2.97 5.01
C ARG A 299 -7.49 2.19 6.22
N PRO A 300 -8.79 1.83 6.28
CA PRO A 300 -9.26 0.81 7.21
C PRO A 300 -8.49 -0.50 7.03
N VAL A 301 -8.30 -1.24 8.11
CA VAL A 301 -7.64 -2.56 8.07
C VAL A 301 -8.40 -3.54 7.17
N SER A 302 -9.73 -3.40 7.10
CA SER A 302 -10.63 -4.21 6.26
C SER A 302 -10.80 -3.67 4.83
N PHE A 303 -9.90 -2.82 4.34
CA PHE A 303 -10.04 -2.22 3.01
C PHE A 303 -9.65 -3.20 1.90
N THR A 304 -10.61 -3.53 1.02
CA THR A 304 -10.45 -4.61 0.02
C THR A 304 -10.42 -4.11 -1.43
N GLU A 305 -10.68 -2.82 -1.66
CA GLU A 305 -10.76 -2.18 -2.98
C GLU A 305 -9.40 -1.62 -3.45
N MET A 306 -8.30 -2.32 -3.17
CA MET A 306 -6.94 -1.82 -3.45
C MET A 306 -6.67 -1.56 -4.93
N ASP A 307 -7.13 -2.46 -5.80
CA ASP A 307 -6.93 -2.31 -7.24
C ASP A 307 -7.76 -1.17 -7.82
N LEU A 308 -8.98 -0.98 -7.31
CA LEU A 308 -9.80 0.17 -7.67
C LEU A 308 -9.16 1.48 -7.21
N LEU A 309 -8.62 1.53 -5.98
CA LEU A 309 -7.92 2.70 -5.47
C LEU A 309 -6.65 3.01 -6.27
N ARG A 310 -5.92 1.99 -6.74
CA ARG A 310 -4.76 2.17 -7.63
C ARG A 310 -5.17 2.81 -8.95
N LYS A 311 -6.25 2.33 -9.57
CA LYS A 311 -6.79 2.93 -10.80
C LYS A 311 -7.20 4.39 -10.63
N GLU A 312 -7.78 4.74 -9.47
CA GLU A 312 -8.06 6.14 -9.18
C GLU A 312 -6.77 6.95 -9.02
N ALA A 313 -5.78 6.45 -8.27
CA ALA A 313 -4.50 7.13 -8.11
C ALA A 313 -3.78 7.37 -9.46
N ASP A 314 -3.84 6.39 -10.37
CA ASP A 314 -3.33 6.49 -11.74
C ASP A 314 -4.09 7.55 -12.54
N PHE A 315 -5.43 7.55 -12.48
CA PHE A 315 -6.26 8.55 -13.17
C PHE A 315 -5.93 9.99 -12.72
N TYR A 316 -5.82 10.21 -11.40
CA TYR A 316 -5.46 11.52 -10.84
C TYR A 316 -3.97 11.85 -10.96
N GLN A 317 -3.16 10.90 -11.42
CA GLN A 317 -1.70 11.03 -11.58
C GLN A 317 -1.01 11.48 -10.29
N VAL A 318 -1.42 10.91 -9.15
CA VAL A 318 -0.81 11.21 -7.85
C VAL A 318 0.35 10.25 -7.62
N GLU A 319 1.49 10.55 -8.25
CA GLU A 319 2.67 9.66 -8.29
C GLU A 319 3.12 9.16 -6.91
N PRO A 320 3.21 9.99 -5.85
CA PRO A 320 3.59 9.50 -4.52
C PRO A 320 2.57 8.52 -3.91
N LEU A 321 1.28 8.65 -4.27
CA LEU A 321 0.24 7.72 -3.83
C LEU A 321 0.30 6.41 -4.62
N ILE A 322 0.52 6.48 -5.93
CA ILE A 322 0.73 5.31 -6.80
C ILE A 322 1.89 4.48 -6.23
N GLN A 323 3.00 5.13 -5.85
CA GLN A 323 4.12 4.49 -5.17
C GLN A 323 3.70 3.83 -3.85
N CYS A 324 2.94 4.52 -2.98
CA CYS A 324 2.43 3.92 -1.74
C CYS A 324 1.52 2.70 -1.97
N LEU A 325 0.78 2.67 -3.07
CA LEU A 325 -0.14 1.57 -3.44
C LEU A 325 0.58 0.40 -4.11
N ASN A 326 1.79 0.64 -4.63
CA ASN A 326 2.66 -0.36 -5.24
C ASN A 326 3.70 -0.91 -4.26
N ASP A 327 3.94 -0.22 -3.14
CA ASP A 327 4.78 -0.68 -2.04
C ASP A 327 4.09 -1.85 -1.30
N PRO A 328 4.68 -3.06 -1.24
CA PRO A 328 4.17 -4.16 -0.42
C PRO A 328 4.49 -3.90 1.06
N LYS A 329 3.92 -2.83 1.65
CA LYS A 329 3.94 -2.66 3.10
C LYS A 329 2.87 -3.57 3.71
N PRO A 330 3.21 -4.47 4.66
CA PRO A 330 2.21 -5.31 5.31
C PRO A 330 1.16 -4.44 6.02
N PRO A 331 -0.11 -4.86 6.03
CA PRO A 331 -1.23 -4.05 6.50
C PRO A 331 -1.29 -4.08 8.02
N TYR A 332 -0.51 -3.24 8.73
CA TYR A 332 -0.70 -3.08 10.18
C TYR A 332 -0.59 -1.61 10.65
N PRO A 333 -1.47 -1.15 11.57
CA PRO A 333 -1.43 0.18 12.19
C PRO A 333 -0.15 0.43 13.03
N LEU A 334 0.24 1.71 13.20
CA LEU A 334 1.46 2.16 13.90
C LEU A 334 1.64 1.66 15.35
N ASP A 335 0.58 1.20 16.01
CA ASP A 335 0.64 0.66 17.39
C ASP A 335 0.62 -0.87 17.44
N THR A 336 0.66 -1.51 16.27
CA THR A 336 0.68 -2.96 16.13
C THR A 336 2.09 -3.40 15.79
N TYR A 337 2.73 -4.12 16.70
CA TYR A 337 3.98 -4.80 16.42
C TYR A 337 3.70 -6.29 16.25
N GLU A 338 4.56 -6.97 15.51
CA GLU A 338 4.42 -8.40 15.36
C GLU A 338 5.17 -9.12 16.47
N GLN A 339 4.44 -9.94 17.22
CA GLN A 339 5.06 -10.91 18.10
C GLN A 339 5.42 -12.14 17.28
N THR A 340 6.67 -12.58 17.43
CA THR A 340 7.19 -13.75 16.73
C THR A 340 7.49 -14.88 17.73
N VAL A 341 7.24 -16.10 17.28
CA VAL A 341 7.65 -17.32 17.97
C VAL A 341 8.36 -18.20 16.95
N GLU A 342 9.59 -18.54 17.23
CA GLU A 342 10.35 -19.49 16.42
C GLU A 342 10.35 -20.83 17.13
N LEU A 343 9.84 -21.85 16.46
CA LEU A 343 9.96 -23.24 16.87
C LEU A 343 10.95 -23.92 15.95
N SER A 344 12.06 -24.42 16.48
CA SER A 344 13.02 -25.22 15.73
C SER A 344 13.02 -26.67 16.23
N SER A 345 13.21 -27.61 15.32
CA SER A 345 13.47 -29.04 15.59
C SER A 345 14.76 -29.42 14.89
N THR A 346 15.84 -29.51 15.67
CA THR A 346 17.19 -29.80 15.18
C THR A 346 17.50 -31.27 15.44
N ARG A 347 17.90 -31.99 14.39
CA ARG A 347 18.28 -33.40 14.43
C ARG A 347 19.73 -33.55 14.02
N LYS A 348 20.57 -34.10 14.90
CA LYS A 348 21.97 -34.39 14.59
C LYS A 348 22.18 -35.87 14.28
N LEU A 349 22.63 -36.20 13.07
CA LEU A 349 22.92 -37.57 12.63
C LEU A 349 24.42 -37.84 12.73
N SER A 350 24.81 -38.86 13.49
CA SER A 350 26.20 -39.37 13.54
C SER A 350 26.42 -40.43 12.45
N LYS A 351 27.52 -40.34 11.68
CA LYS A 351 27.91 -41.36 10.68
C LYS A 351 28.57 -42.61 11.28
N TYR A 352 28.94 -42.62 12.56
CA TYR A 352 29.80 -43.66 13.16
C TYR A 352 29.07 -44.80 13.89
N SER A 353 27.74 -44.81 13.94
CA SER A 353 26.96 -45.89 14.56
C SER A 353 26.23 -46.72 13.50
N ASN A 354 26.67 -47.97 13.33
CA ASN A 354 25.98 -49.02 12.59
C ASN A 354 24.56 -49.24 13.17
N PRO A 355 23.59 -49.72 12.37
CA PRO A 355 22.29 -49.07 12.24
C PRO A 355 21.54 -49.01 13.58
N VAL A 356 20.94 -47.85 13.87
CA VAL A 356 20.17 -47.54 15.11
C VAL A 356 21.02 -47.06 16.30
N ALA A 357 21.49 -45.82 16.23
CA ALA A 357 21.73 -45.02 17.43
C ALA A 357 21.44 -43.54 17.12
N VAL A 358 20.17 -43.18 17.31
CA VAL A 358 19.54 -41.86 17.12
C VAL A 358 20.30 -40.80 17.95
N ILE A 359 20.71 -39.67 17.37
CA ILE A 359 19.90 -38.48 17.06
C ILE A 359 19.47 -37.76 18.34
N ILE A 360 20.34 -36.87 18.83
CA ILE A 360 19.87 -35.81 19.72
C ILE A 360 18.91 -34.99 18.88
N THR A 361 17.64 -34.98 19.30
CA THR A 361 16.66 -34.05 18.75
C THR A 361 16.44 -32.97 19.79
N GLN A 362 16.68 -31.73 19.39
CA GLN A 362 16.41 -30.57 20.21
C GLN A 362 15.20 -29.84 19.61
N VAL A 363 14.16 -29.65 20.43
CA VAL A 363 13.04 -28.78 20.07
C VAL A 363 13.18 -27.50 20.86
N THR A 364 13.27 -26.38 20.18
CA THR A 364 13.56 -25.09 20.80
C THR A 364 12.48 -24.09 20.42
N VAL A 365 11.88 -23.48 21.43
CA VAL A 365 10.95 -22.34 21.27
C VAL A 365 11.71 -21.08 21.66
N THR A 366 11.77 -20.11 20.75
CA THR A 366 12.40 -18.81 20.97
C THR A 366 11.35 -17.71 20.76
N THR A 367 11.08 -16.91 21.78
CA THR A 367 10.14 -15.80 21.71
C THR A 367 10.41 -14.75 22.79
N LYS A 368 10.06 -13.49 22.51
CA LYS A 368 10.04 -12.40 23.50
C LYS A 368 8.73 -12.32 24.29
N VAL A 369 7.77 -13.21 24.02
CA VAL A 369 6.46 -13.22 24.69
C VAL A 369 6.56 -14.04 25.98
N HIS A 370 6.86 -13.36 27.09
CA HIS A 370 7.10 -14.00 28.39
C HIS A 370 5.94 -14.88 28.87
N SER A 371 4.69 -14.43 28.70
CA SER A 371 3.49 -15.22 29.07
C SER A 371 3.36 -16.53 28.29
N LEU A 372 3.87 -16.59 27.05
CA LEU A 372 3.89 -17.82 26.27
C LEU A 372 4.93 -18.80 26.82
N LEU A 373 6.13 -18.32 27.19
CA LEU A 373 7.18 -19.15 27.79
C LEU A 373 6.73 -19.72 29.14
N GLU A 374 6.15 -18.89 30.00
CA GLU A 374 5.59 -19.32 31.28
C GLU A 374 4.45 -20.32 31.08
N GLY A 375 3.57 -20.05 30.11
CA GLY A 375 2.51 -20.96 29.70
C GLY A 375 3.02 -22.32 29.23
N ILE A 376 4.12 -22.35 28.48
CA ILE A 376 4.77 -23.60 28.05
C ILE A 376 5.33 -24.36 29.26
N SER A 377 6.07 -23.71 30.15
CA SER A 377 6.61 -24.35 31.37
C SER A 377 5.50 -24.93 32.27
N ASN A 378 4.36 -24.24 32.37
CA ASN A 378 3.26 -24.66 33.24
C ASN A 378 2.35 -25.73 32.62
N ASN A 379 2.16 -25.74 31.30
CA ASN A 379 1.23 -26.67 30.63
C ASN A 379 1.92 -27.93 30.08
N PHE A 380 3.21 -27.89 29.80
CA PHE A 380 3.96 -29.01 29.21
C PHE A 380 4.74 -29.82 30.25
N THR A 381 4.18 -29.95 31.46
CA THR A 381 4.83 -30.59 32.62
C THR A 381 5.21 -32.06 32.40
N LYS A 382 4.50 -32.75 31.50
CA LYS A 382 4.82 -34.11 31.07
C LYS A 382 6.24 -34.23 30.50
N TRP A 383 6.79 -33.16 29.92
CA TRP A 383 8.13 -33.12 29.31
C TRP A 383 9.18 -32.40 30.17
N ASN A 384 8.88 -32.09 31.44
CA ASN A 384 9.79 -31.35 32.34
C ASN A 384 11.20 -31.96 32.44
N LYS A 385 11.32 -33.29 32.41
CA LYS A 385 12.64 -33.97 32.46
C LYS A 385 13.52 -33.73 31.23
N HIS A 386 12.92 -33.30 30.12
CA HIS A 386 13.61 -32.98 28.86
C HIS A 386 13.87 -31.48 28.70
N MET A 387 13.24 -30.64 29.53
CA MET A 387 13.31 -29.19 29.45
C MET A 387 14.63 -28.69 30.02
N MET A 388 15.32 -27.82 29.29
CA MET A 388 16.46 -27.05 29.76
C MET A 388 16.05 -25.58 29.84
N ASP A 389 16.33 -24.94 30.97
CA ASP A 389 16.18 -23.50 31.13
C ASP A 389 17.44 -22.79 30.63
N THR A 390 17.33 -22.00 29.56
CA THR A 390 18.47 -21.25 29.03
C THR A 390 18.05 -20.00 28.25
N ARG A 391 18.41 -18.82 28.81
CA ARG A 391 18.33 -17.44 28.28
C ARG A 391 16.92 -16.83 28.23
N ASP A 392 16.84 -15.50 28.44
CA ASP A 392 15.63 -14.68 28.70
C ASP A 392 14.46 -14.79 27.70
N CYS A 393 14.58 -15.57 26.62
CA CYS A 393 13.61 -15.68 25.54
C CYS A 393 13.52 -17.10 24.94
N GLN A 394 14.01 -18.14 25.61
CA GLN A 394 14.13 -19.47 24.99
C GLN A 394 13.81 -20.62 25.96
N VAL A 395 13.06 -21.61 25.47
CA VAL A 395 12.83 -22.90 26.13
C VAL A 395 13.24 -24.00 25.18
N SER A 396 14.09 -24.92 25.63
CA SER A 396 14.58 -26.04 24.81
C SER A 396 14.24 -27.38 25.46
N PHE A 397 13.88 -28.35 24.62
CA PHE A 397 13.63 -29.74 25.01
C PHE A 397 14.62 -30.64 24.29
N THR A 398 15.34 -31.48 25.04
CA THR A 398 16.32 -32.40 24.47
C THR A 398 15.86 -33.85 24.60
N PHE A 399 15.85 -34.55 23.47
CA PHE A 399 15.44 -35.94 23.36
C PHE A 399 16.61 -36.84 22.98
N GLY A 400 16.65 -38.02 23.59
CA GLY A 400 17.66 -39.01 23.34
C GLY A 400 17.34 -39.95 22.17
N PRO A 401 18.20 -40.97 21.97
CA PRO A 401 18.16 -41.92 20.86
C PRO A 401 16.87 -42.77 20.69
N CYS A 402 15.91 -42.72 21.60
CA CYS A 402 14.72 -43.60 21.53
C CYS A 402 13.41 -42.82 21.63
N ASP A 403 13.46 -41.49 21.60
CA ASP A 403 12.33 -40.62 21.95
C ASP A 403 11.75 -39.86 20.75
N TYR A 404 11.98 -40.32 19.50
CA TYR A 404 11.45 -39.67 18.30
C TYR A 404 9.92 -39.47 18.34
N HIS A 405 9.18 -40.47 18.82
CA HIS A 405 7.72 -40.33 18.98
C HIS A 405 7.34 -39.28 20.02
N GLN A 406 8.14 -39.12 21.07
CA GLN A 406 7.92 -38.09 22.09
C GLN A 406 8.23 -36.69 21.54
N GLU A 407 9.26 -36.57 20.69
CA GLU A 407 9.56 -35.31 20.01
C GLU A 407 8.44 -34.91 19.05
N VAL A 408 7.99 -35.83 18.19
CA VAL A 408 6.91 -35.53 17.24
C VAL A 408 5.64 -35.16 17.98
N ALA A 409 5.30 -35.88 19.05
CA ALA A 409 4.15 -35.57 19.90
C ALA A 409 4.31 -34.19 20.55
N LEU A 410 5.45 -33.88 21.16
CA LEU A 410 5.71 -32.57 21.76
C LEU A 410 5.59 -31.46 20.71
N ARG A 411 6.20 -31.64 19.53
CA ARG A 411 6.15 -30.66 18.45
C ARG A 411 4.72 -30.36 18.02
N VAL A 412 3.90 -31.40 17.80
CA VAL A 412 2.49 -31.23 17.44
C VAL A 412 1.72 -30.49 18.53
N HIS A 413 1.93 -30.85 19.81
CA HIS A 413 1.29 -30.17 20.92
C HIS A 413 1.76 -28.71 21.08
N LEU A 414 3.04 -28.42 20.88
CA LEU A 414 3.57 -27.05 20.91
C LEU A 414 2.99 -26.22 19.78
N MET A 415 2.91 -26.77 18.56
CA MET A 415 2.28 -26.07 17.44
C MET A 415 0.81 -25.78 17.69
N ASP A 416 0.05 -26.75 18.17
CA ASP A 416 -1.36 -26.57 18.54
C ASP A 416 -1.52 -25.52 19.66
N TYR A 417 -0.66 -25.56 20.68
CA TYR A 417 -0.67 -24.59 21.77
C TYR A 417 -0.34 -23.17 21.29
N ILE A 418 0.74 -22.99 20.52
CA ILE A 418 1.13 -21.69 19.94
C ILE A 418 0.00 -21.14 19.05
N THR A 419 -0.65 -22.01 18.28
CA THR A 419 -1.79 -21.64 17.43
C THR A 419 -3.02 -21.23 18.25
N LYS A 420 -3.32 -21.94 19.34
CA LYS A 420 -4.40 -21.58 20.29
C LYS A 420 -4.16 -20.26 21.02
N GLN A 421 -2.90 -19.83 21.13
CA GLN A 421 -2.55 -18.50 21.62
C GLN A 421 -2.69 -17.40 20.54
N GLY A 422 -3.26 -17.72 19.39
CA GLY A 422 -3.55 -16.75 18.32
C GLY A 422 -2.39 -16.48 17.36
N PHE A 423 -1.33 -17.28 17.40
CA PHE A 423 -0.26 -17.19 16.41
C PHE A 423 -0.54 -18.05 15.18
N THR A 424 -0.19 -17.53 14.00
CA THR A 424 -0.32 -18.24 12.72
C THR A 424 1.05 -18.55 12.13
N ILE A 425 1.19 -19.71 11.48
CA ILE A 425 2.43 -20.06 10.78
C ILE A 425 2.61 -19.09 9.61
N ARG A 426 3.73 -18.36 9.62
CA ARG A 426 4.13 -17.48 8.52
C ARG A 426 5.09 -18.18 7.56
N ASN A 427 6.01 -18.96 8.10
CA ASN A 427 7.11 -19.52 7.31
C ASN A 427 7.55 -20.87 7.89
N THR A 428 7.93 -21.78 7.00
CA THR A 428 8.49 -23.09 7.32
C THR A 428 9.75 -23.29 6.49
N ARG A 429 10.88 -23.56 7.14
CA ARG A 429 12.17 -23.77 6.46
C ARG A 429 12.79 -25.08 6.93
N VAL A 430 13.50 -25.74 6.01
CA VAL A 430 14.33 -26.90 6.32
C VAL A 430 15.75 -26.58 5.93
N HIS A 431 16.66 -26.62 6.89
CA HIS A 431 18.08 -26.40 6.68
C HIS A 431 18.83 -27.72 6.83
N HIS A 432 19.58 -28.08 5.78
CA HIS A 432 20.54 -29.17 5.81
C HIS A 432 21.93 -28.58 6.05
N MET A 433 22.48 -28.78 7.25
CA MET A 433 23.78 -28.28 7.63
C MET A 433 24.77 -29.44 7.71
N SER A 434 25.85 -29.37 6.94
CA SER A 434 27.01 -30.26 7.06
C SER A 434 28.20 -29.43 7.51
N GLU A 435 28.31 -29.21 8.82
CA GLU A 435 29.40 -28.39 9.38
C GLU A 435 30.72 -29.18 9.50
N ARG A 436 30.68 -30.52 9.41
CA ARG A 436 31.88 -31.40 9.42
C ARG A 436 31.63 -32.64 8.57
N ALA A 437 32.70 -33.26 8.04
CA ALA A 437 32.66 -34.46 7.18
C ALA A 437 31.82 -35.65 7.75
N ASN A 438 31.54 -35.64 9.06
CA ASN A 438 31.02 -36.76 9.83
C ASN A 438 29.68 -36.52 10.56
N GLU A 439 29.07 -35.34 10.43
CA GLU A 439 27.79 -35.01 11.08
C GLU A 439 26.82 -34.37 10.06
N ASN A 440 25.64 -34.96 9.90
CA ASN A 440 24.56 -34.38 9.11
C ASN A 440 23.52 -33.79 10.07
N THR A 441 23.36 -32.47 10.08
CA THR A 441 22.33 -31.82 10.90
C THR A 441 21.17 -31.41 10.00
N VAL A 442 19.95 -31.77 10.40
CA VAL A 442 18.72 -31.31 9.75
C VAL A 442 17.95 -30.49 10.75
N GLU A 443 17.68 -29.23 10.41
CA GLU A 443 16.89 -28.33 11.23
C GLU A 443 15.60 -27.97 10.50
N HIS A 444 14.48 -28.20 11.16
CA HIS A 444 13.18 -27.72 10.72
C HIS A 444 12.81 -26.50 11.55
N ASN A 445 12.55 -25.38 10.90
CA ASN A 445 12.22 -24.12 11.54
C ASN A 445 10.81 -23.70 11.13
N TRP A 446 10.01 -23.32 12.12
CA TRP A 446 8.68 -22.76 11.94
C TRP A 446 8.63 -21.39 12.62
N THR A 447 8.28 -20.38 11.85
CA THR A 447 8.06 -19.02 12.36
C THR A 447 6.56 -18.79 12.46
N PHE A 448 6.09 -18.52 13.67
CA PHE A 448 4.73 -18.13 13.96
C PHE A 448 4.67 -16.65 14.28
N CYS A 449 3.62 -15.99 13.80
CA CYS A 449 3.42 -14.56 13.99
C CYS A 449 2.00 -14.28 14.46
N ARG A 450 1.84 -13.27 15.33
CA ARG A 450 0.54 -12.65 15.59
C ARG A 450 0.67 -11.13 15.69
N PRO A 451 -0.36 -10.37 15.27
CA PRO A 451 -0.46 -8.96 15.59
C PRO A 451 -0.59 -8.78 17.11
N ALA A 452 0.17 -7.85 17.68
CA ALA A 452 0.04 -7.44 19.08
C ALA A 452 0.00 -5.91 19.19
N TYR A 453 -0.78 -5.42 20.13
CA TYR A 453 -0.93 -3.99 20.39
C TYR A 453 0.02 -3.57 21.52
N LYS A 454 0.60 -2.37 21.43
CA LYS A 454 1.17 -1.73 22.61
C LYS A 454 0.04 -1.55 23.63
N VAL A 455 0.15 -2.19 24.80
CA VAL A 455 -0.65 -1.84 25.95
C VAL A 455 0.00 -0.57 26.53
N GLU A 456 -0.77 0.50 26.68
CA GLU A 456 -0.33 1.63 27.52
C GLU A 456 -0.22 1.09 28.96
N ASP A 457 1.00 0.94 29.44
CA ASP A 457 1.29 0.68 30.86
C ASP A 457 1.02 1.93 31.72
#